data_AF-A0A1M4UM88-F1
#
_entry.id   AF-A0A1M4UM88-F1
#
_cell.length_a   1.000
_cell.length_b   1.000
_cell.length_c   1.000
_cell.angle_alpha   90.00
_cell.angle_beta   90.00
_cell.angle_gamma   90.00
#
_symmetry.space_group_name_H-M   'P 1'
#
loop_
_entity.id
_entity.type
_entity.pdbx_description
1 polymer ?
#
loop_
_entity_poly.entity_id
_entity_poly.type
_entity_poly.pdbx_seq_one_letter_code
_entity_poly.pdbx_strand_id
1 'polypeptide(L)' 'MKTIKELTVKMTFRVGLENVEVSDVVFNGLNKIEEQGNFSDDKMNISKDQEMLTAWDWLGRNIDSNDAMDTEYEIEDFIK' A
#
# COMPACT_ATOMS: atom_id res chain seq x y z
N MET A 1 -0.83 -14.39 -32.12
CA MET A 1 -1.31 -13.78 -30.86
C MET A 1 -1.44 -14.88 -29.82
N LYS A 2 -1.21 -14.60 -28.54
CA LYS A 2 -1.37 -15.56 -27.43
C LYS A 2 -2.35 -14.96 -26.42
N THR A 3 -3.10 -15.81 -25.74
CA THR A 3 -4.02 -15.45 -24.64
C THR A 3 -3.37 -15.71 -23.30
N ILE A 4 -3.80 -14.96 -22.28
CA ILE A 4 -3.44 -15.14 -20.87
C ILE A 4 -4.75 -15.42 -20.15
N LYS A 5 -4.81 -16.52 -19.40
CA LYS A 5 -5.99 -16.87 -18.61
C LYS A 5 -5.95 -16.17 -17.26
N GLU A 6 -4.82 -16.26 -16.57
CA GLU A 6 -4.64 -15.73 -15.21
C GLU A 6 -3.20 -15.19 -15.06
N LEU A 7 -3.05 -14.10 -14.32
CA LEU A 7 -1.78 -13.43 -14.06
C LEU A 7 -1.83 -12.81 -12.66
N THR A 8 -0.94 -13.26 -11.78
CA THR A 8 -0.74 -12.70 -10.45
C THR A 8 0.56 -11.93 -10.46
N VAL A 9 0.50 -10.65 -10.11
CA VAL A 9 1.64 -9.73 -10.11
C VAL A 9 1.66 -8.97 -8.81
N LYS A 10 2.85 -8.89 -8.22
CA LYS A 10 3.15 -7.94 -7.16
C LYS A 10 3.80 -6.71 -7.78
N MET A 11 3.19 -5.55 -7.54
CA MET A 11 3.71 -4.25 -7.96
C MET A 11 4.21 -3.50 -6.74
N THR A 12 5.45 -3.04 -6.80
CA THR A 12 6.04 -2.16 -5.78
C THR A 12 6.30 -0.82 -6.43
N PHE A 13 5.80 0.26 -5.83
CA PHE A 13 6.07 1.61 -6.28
C PHE A 13 6.59 2.46 -5.12
N ARG A 14 7.50 3.40 -5.43
CA ARG A 14 8.13 4.29 -4.45
C ARG A 14 7.69 5.72 -4.71
N VAL A 15 7.17 6.37 -3.68
CA VAL A 15 6.73 7.77 -3.73
C VAL A 15 7.65 8.61 -2.84
N GLY A 16 8.20 9.69 -3.38
CA GLY A 16 8.95 10.67 -2.61
C GLY A 16 8.01 11.70 -2.01
N LEU A 17 7.91 11.75 -0.67
CA LEU A 17 6.98 12.64 0.05
C LEU A 17 7.61 13.95 0.54
N GLU A 18 8.91 14.16 0.28
CA GLU A 18 9.66 15.33 0.77
C GLU A 18 9.39 15.59 2.28
N ASN A 19 8.88 16.78 2.64
CA ASN A 19 8.60 17.20 4.02
C ASN A 19 7.08 17.36 4.27
N VAL A 20 6.26 16.41 3.80
CA VAL A 20 4.82 16.42 4.11
C VAL A 20 4.59 16.32 5.62
N GLU A 21 3.92 17.31 6.18
CA GLU A 21 3.47 17.30 7.57
C GLU A 21 2.20 16.45 7.72
N VAL A 22 2.17 15.61 8.74
CA VAL A 22 1.02 14.76 9.09
C VAL A 22 0.67 14.95 10.57
N SER A 23 -0.56 14.61 10.94
CA SER A 23 -0.95 14.62 12.36
C SER A 23 -0.29 13.48 13.13
N ASP A 24 -0.17 13.64 14.45
CA ASP A 24 0.38 12.60 15.35
C ASP A 24 -0.36 11.26 15.19
N VAL A 25 -1.67 11.30 14.98
CA VAL A 25 -2.51 10.11 14.78
C VAL A 25 -2.11 9.36 13.50
N VAL A 26 -1.88 10.08 12.40
CA VAL A 26 -1.43 9.48 11.14
C VAL A 26 -0.01 8.93 11.31
N PHE A 27 0.89 9.69 11.90
CA PHE A 27 2.28 9.27 12.12
C PHE A 27 2.36 7.99 12.96
N ASN A 28 1.67 7.94 14.10
CA ASN A 28 1.61 6.75 14.96
C ASN A 28 0.97 5.55 14.25
N GLY A 29 -0.09 5.79 13.49
CA GLY A 29 -0.75 4.76 12.70
C GLY A 29 0.15 4.16 11.62
N LEU A 30 0.97 4.98 10.95
CA LEU A 30 1.95 4.51 9.96
C LEU A 30 3.03 3.64 10.61
N ASN A 31 3.57 4.05 11.77
CA ASN A 31 4.53 3.23 12.52
C ASN A 31 3.92 1.87 12.91
N LYS A 32 2.68 1.84 13.38
CA LYS A 32 1.99 0.57 13.70
C LYS A 32 1.78 -0.32 12.48
N ILE A 33 1.43 0.27 11.33
CA ILE A 33 1.30 -0.46 10.07
C ILE A 33 2.66 -1.07 9.68
N GLU A 34 3.74 -0.30 9.78
CA GLU A 34 5.11 -0.77 9.52
C GLU A 34 5.50 -1.94 10.43
N GLU A 35 5.26 -1.83 11.74
CA GLU A 35 5.54 -2.89 12.72
C GLU A 35 4.79 -4.20 12.43
N GLN A 36 3.58 -4.11 11.85
CA GLN A 36 2.81 -5.29 11.43
C GLN A 36 3.28 -5.88 10.08
N GLY A 37 4.12 -5.16 9.34
CA GLY A 37 4.59 -5.52 8.01
C GLY A 37 3.45 -5.44 6.98
N ASN A 38 3.00 -6.59 6.48
CA ASN A 38 2.00 -6.63 5.42
C ASN A 38 0.60 -6.29 5.97
N PHE A 39 0.15 -5.05 5.78
CA PHE A 39 -1.20 -4.59 6.11
C PHE A 39 -2.04 -4.49 4.84
N SER A 40 -3.17 -5.20 4.82
CA SER A 40 -4.04 -5.36 3.65
C SER A 40 -5.48 -4.97 3.97
N ASP A 41 -6.33 -4.86 2.95
CA ASP A 41 -7.77 -4.60 3.12
C ASP A 41 -8.44 -5.61 4.08
N ASP A 42 -8.05 -6.89 4.02
CA ASP A 42 -8.58 -7.91 4.92
C ASP A 42 -8.22 -7.63 6.39
N LYS A 43 -6.99 -7.17 6.65
CA LYS A 43 -6.54 -6.78 8.00
C LYS A 43 -7.18 -5.47 8.45
N MET A 44 -7.37 -4.53 7.52
CA MET A 44 -8.05 -3.26 7.75
C MET A 44 -9.49 -3.49 8.21
N ASN A 45 -10.24 -4.33 7.51
CA ASN A 45 -11.66 -4.60 7.80
C ASN A 45 -11.93 -5.22 9.18
N ILE A 46 -10.93 -5.87 9.79
CA ILE A 46 -11.03 -6.47 11.12
C ILE A 46 -10.32 -5.66 12.21
N SER A 47 -9.50 -4.66 11.83
CA SER A 47 -8.78 -3.82 12.78
C SER A 47 -9.74 -2.91 13.54
N LYS A 48 -9.49 -2.76 14.85
CA LYS A 48 -10.18 -1.77 15.70
C LYS A 48 -9.27 -0.61 16.10
N ASP A 49 -8.01 -0.64 15.68
CA ASP A 49 -7.04 0.40 16.00
C ASP A 49 -7.31 1.64 15.13
N GLN A 50 -7.83 2.70 15.77
CA GLN A 50 -8.23 3.93 15.07
C GLN A 50 -7.05 4.66 14.45
N GLU A 51 -5.85 4.57 15.02
CA GLU A 51 -4.67 5.22 14.45
C GLU A 51 -4.28 4.52 13.15
N MET A 52 -4.27 3.18 13.14
CA MET A 52 -4.00 2.41 11.92
C MET A 52 -5.06 2.65 10.85
N LEU A 53 -6.34 2.70 11.21
CA LEU A 53 -7.41 2.98 10.24
C LEU A 53 -7.29 4.39 9.66
N THR A 54 -6.91 5.38 10.47
CA THR A 54 -6.70 6.75 10.03
C THR A 54 -5.48 6.87 9.10
N ALA A 55 -4.38 6.18 9.43
CA ALA A 55 -3.20 6.14 8.57
C ALA A 55 -3.46 5.42 7.25
N TRP A 56 -4.22 4.32 7.26
CA TRP A 56 -4.63 3.62 6.04
C TRP A 56 -5.44 4.52 5.10
N ASP A 57 -6.43 5.22 5.66
CA ASP A 57 -7.26 6.17 4.92
C ASP A 57 -6.44 7.36 4.39
N TRP A 58 -5.43 7.80 5.16
CA TRP A 58 -4.48 8.81 4.69
C TRP A 58 -3.65 8.31 3.50
N LEU A 59 -3.10 7.08 3.55
CA LEU A 59 -2.35 6.48 2.44
C LEU A 59 -3.20 6.46 1.17
N GLY A 60 -4.43 5.93 1.24
CA GLY A 60 -5.32 5.82 0.09
C GLY A 60 -5.75 7.16 -0.53
N ARG A 61 -5.65 8.27 0.21
CA ARG A 61 -5.99 9.61 -0.30
C ARG A 61 -4.78 10.42 -0.78
N ASN A 62 -3.58 10.10 -0.30
CA ASN A 62 -2.39 10.91 -0.54
C ASN A 62 -1.33 10.18 -1.38
N ILE A 63 -1.48 8.87 -1.58
CA ILE A 63 -0.52 8.03 -2.29
C ILE A 63 -1.25 7.32 -3.42
N ASP A 64 -0.97 7.72 -4.66
CA ASP A 64 -1.43 7.03 -5.86
C ASP A 64 -0.25 6.42 -6.63
N SER A 65 -0.51 5.34 -7.36
CA SER A 65 0.49 4.73 -8.26
C SER A 65 1.02 5.69 -9.33
N ASN A 66 0.26 6.73 -9.69
CA ASN A 66 0.69 7.78 -10.61
C ASN A 66 1.71 8.73 -9.97
N ASP A 67 1.84 8.74 -8.64
CA ASP A 67 2.86 9.49 -7.91
C ASP A 67 4.20 8.73 -7.83
N ALA A 68 4.25 7.52 -8.41
CA ALA A 68 5.43 6.68 -8.39
C ALA A 68 6.60 7.34 -9.13
N MET A 69 7.71 7.52 -8.42
CA MET A 69 8.99 7.89 -9.03
C MET A 69 9.66 6.67 -9.66
N ASP A 70 9.54 5.51 -8.99
CA ASP A 70 10.06 4.22 -9.44
C ASP A 70 8.99 3.13 -9.26
N THR A 71 8.92 2.19 -10.22
CA THR A 71 8.01 1.04 -10.18
C THR A 71 8.74 -0.25 -10.54
N GLU A 72 8.49 -1.30 -9.76
CA GLU A 72 9.01 -2.66 -9.96
C GLU A 72 7.84 -3.65 -10.03
N TYR A 73 7.96 -4.64 -10.94
CA TYR A 73 6.97 -5.70 -11.13
C TYR A 73 7.60 -7.07 -10.88
N GLU A 74 6.91 -7.90 -10.11
CA GLU A 74 7.25 -9.30 -9.86
C GLU A 74 6.07 -10.19 -10.28
N ILE A 75 6.29 -11.09 -11.24
CA ILE A 75 5.27 -12.06 -11.66
C ILE A 75 5.31 -13.24 -10.69
N GLU A 76 4.25 -13.41 -9.91
CA GLU A 76 4.14 -14.49 -8.93
C GLU A 76 3.56 -15.77 -9.54
N ASP A 77 2.55 -15.62 -10.42
CA ASP A 77 1.93 -16.75 -11.14
C ASP A 77 1.42 -16.34 -12.52
N PHE A 78 1.43 -17.28 -13.47
CA PHE A 78 1.04 -17.02 -14.86
C PHE A 78 0.50 -18.27 -15.57
N ILE A 79 -0.80 -18.23 -15.94
CA ILE A 79 -1.48 -19.29 -16.69
C ILE A 79 -1.77 -18.82 -18.13
N LYS A 80 -1.27 -19.59 -19.10
CA LYS A 80 -1.36 -19.34 -20.54
C LYS A 80 -2.53 -20.08 -21.19
#